data_AF-A0A924D9C9-F1
#
_entry.id   AF-A0A924D9C9-F1
#
_cell.length_a   1.000
_cell.length_b   1.000
_cell.length_c   1.000
_cell.angle_alpha   90.00
_cell.angle_beta   90.00
_cell.angle_gamma   90.00
#
_symmetry.space_group_name_H-M   'P 1'
#
loop_
_entity.id
_entity.type
_entity.pdbx_description
1 polymer ?
#
loop_
_entity_poly.entity_id
_entity_poly.type
_entity_poly.pdbx_seq_one_letter_code
_entity_poly.pdbx_strand_id
1 'polypeptide(L)'
;MKFDLIQKDVLSKARAGKITTDHGIIETPIFMPVGTVASVKGVHQRELKEEINPDIILGNTYHLYLRPKMEILEKAGGLHKFMNWDRNILTDSGGYQVYSLSANRKIKEEGVKFKSHIDGSYHFFTPENVMEIQRTIGADIIMAFDECTPYPCDYKYAQR
;
A
#
# COMPACT_ATOMS: atom_id res chain seq x y z
N MET A 1 -4.87 -2.72 -16.47
CA MET A 1 -3.84 -1.67 -16.29
C MET A 1 -2.95 -1.57 -17.53
N LYS A 2 -2.68 -0.35 -18.02
CA LYS A 2 -1.82 -0.05 -19.18
C LYS A 2 -0.88 1.10 -18.85
N PHE A 3 0.39 1.01 -19.25
CA PHE A 3 1.36 2.10 -19.14
C PHE A 3 1.75 2.63 -20.53
N ASP A 4 1.60 3.93 -20.73
CA ASP A 4 2.00 4.65 -21.94
C ASP A 4 3.13 5.62 -21.63
N LEU A 5 4.28 5.42 -22.26
CA LEU A 5 5.41 6.36 -22.17
C LEU A 5 5.19 7.49 -23.19
N ILE A 6 5.06 8.72 -22.70
CA ILE A 6 4.74 9.89 -23.53
C ILE A 6 6.01 10.56 -24.03
N GLN A 7 6.95 10.85 -23.14
CA GLN A 7 8.17 11.57 -23.46
C GLN A 7 9.34 11.07 -22.63
N LYS A 8 10.52 11.06 -23.24
CA LYS A 8 11.81 10.90 -22.57
C LYS A 8 12.60 12.19 -22.72
N ASP A 9 13.27 12.58 -21.65
CA ASP A 9 14.28 13.64 -21.77
C ASP A 9 15.50 13.11 -22.55
N VAL A 10 16.14 13.97 -23.32
CA VAL A 10 17.27 13.58 -24.18
C VAL A 10 18.62 13.61 -23.46
N LEU A 11 18.73 14.35 -22.34
CA LEU A 11 19.97 14.53 -21.59
C LEU A 11 20.02 13.71 -20.28
N SER A 12 18.89 13.13 -19.86
CA SER A 12 18.76 12.40 -18.61
C SER A 12 17.93 11.11 -18.76
N LYS A 13 17.67 10.42 -17.65
CA LYS A 13 16.81 9.22 -17.60
C LYS A 13 15.35 9.54 -17.26
N ALA A 14 14.97 10.82 -17.24
CA ALA A 14 13.62 11.25 -16.87
C ALA A 14 12.58 10.77 -17.92
N ARG A 15 11.38 10.44 -17.43
CA ARG A 15 10.26 9.92 -18.23
C ARG A 15 8.97 10.57 -17.78
N ALA A 16 8.18 11.02 -18.74
CA ALA A 16 6.79 11.38 -18.54
C ALA A 16 5.89 10.30 -19.17
N GLY A 17 4.86 9.86 -18.46
CA GLY A 17 3.99 8.78 -18.91
C GLY A 17 2.63 8.78 -18.23
N LYS A 18 1.74 7.89 -18.66
CA LYS A 18 0.40 7.69 -18.10
C LYS A 18 0.18 6.23 -17.73
N ILE A 19 -0.40 5.99 -16.56
CA ILE A 19 -0.91 4.68 -16.16
C ILE A 19 -2.43 4.75 -16.19
N THR A 20 -3.08 3.88 -16.97
CA THR A 20 -4.54 3.74 -16.97
C THR A 20 -4.95 2.56 -16.10
N THR A 21 -5.84 2.81 -15.15
CA THR A 21 -6.44 1.85 -14.22
C THR A 21 -7.97 1.81 -14.43
N ASP A 22 -8.68 1.12 -13.56
CA ASP A 22 -10.14 1.07 -13.58
C ASP A 22 -10.78 2.34 -12.97
N HIS A 23 -10.07 3.05 -12.08
CA HIS A 23 -10.54 4.27 -11.41
C HIS A 23 -9.96 5.59 -11.97
N GLY A 24 -9.14 5.53 -13.02
CA GLY A 24 -8.72 6.73 -13.75
C GLY A 24 -7.34 6.64 -14.39
N ILE A 25 -6.78 7.81 -14.67
CA ILE A 25 -5.44 7.97 -15.25
C ILE A 25 -4.53 8.55 -14.18
N ILE A 26 -3.30 8.04 -14.13
CA ILE A 26 -2.21 8.55 -13.28
C ILE A 26 -1.12 9.10 -14.20
N GLU A 27 -0.86 10.40 -14.14
CA GLU A 27 0.28 11.01 -14.82
C GLU A 27 1.55 10.75 -14.02
N THR A 28 2.67 10.44 -14.68
CA THR A 28 3.96 10.15 -14.04
C THR A 28 5.03 11.13 -14.54
N PRO A 29 5.96 11.59 -13.69
CA PRO A 29 6.20 11.17 -12.30
C PRO A 29 5.15 11.69 -11.32
N ILE A 30 4.80 10.88 -10.31
CA ILE A 30 3.76 11.18 -9.33
C ILE A 30 4.28 11.03 -7.91
N PHE A 31 3.80 11.89 -7.01
CA PHE A 31 3.92 11.72 -5.57
C PHE A 31 2.59 11.24 -4.99
N MET A 32 2.64 10.26 -4.09
CA MET A 32 1.45 9.66 -3.49
C MET A 32 1.30 10.09 -2.03
N PRO A 33 0.24 10.83 -1.66
CA PRO A 33 -0.13 11.04 -0.26
C PRO A 33 -0.43 9.71 0.42
N VAL A 34 0.00 9.57 1.69
CA VAL A 34 -0.13 8.32 2.45
C VAL A 34 -1.36 8.35 3.35
N GLY A 35 -2.31 7.47 3.07
CA GLY A 35 -3.48 7.16 3.89
C GLY A 35 -3.22 5.96 4.80
N THR A 36 -3.05 6.21 6.11
CA THR A 36 -2.69 5.15 7.07
C THR A 36 -3.89 4.34 7.55
N VAL A 37 -5.04 4.99 7.83
CA VAL A 37 -6.24 4.34 8.39
C VAL A 37 -7.46 4.80 7.62
N ALA A 38 -7.45 4.58 6.31
CA ALA A 38 -8.46 5.08 5.37
C ALA A 38 -8.62 6.62 5.39
N SER A 39 -7.56 7.33 5.75
CA SER A 39 -7.50 8.79 5.77
C SER A 39 -6.05 9.25 5.69
N VAL A 40 -5.81 10.33 4.93
CA VAL A 40 -4.56 11.09 4.92
C VAL A 40 -4.57 12.02 6.14
N LYS A 41 -3.65 11.77 7.08
CA LYS A 41 -3.67 12.48 8.37
C LYS A 41 -3.41 13.97 8.18
N GLY A 42 -4.23 14.79 8.84
CA GLY A 42 -4.08 16.24 8.85
C GLY A 42 -4.63 16.95 7.61
N VAL A 43 -5.27 16.21 6.69
CA VAL A 43 -5.91 16.78 5.49
C VAL A 43 -7.36 16.34 5.46
N HIS A 44 -8.29 17.27 5.29
CA HIS A 44 -9.69 16.92 5.12
C HIS A 44 -9.92 16.24 3.77
N GLN A 45 -10.82 15.26 3.72
CA GLN A 45 -11.10 14.51 2.48
C GLN A 45 -11.48 15.43 1.30
N ARG A 46 -12.19 16.53 1.58
CA ARG A 46 -12.52 17.55 0.59
C ARG A 46 -11.28 18.25 0.03
N GLU A 47 -10.39 18.73 0.91
CA GLU A 47 -9.13 19.38 0.50
C GLU A 47 -8.24 18.42 -0.29
N LEU A 48 -8.15 17.16 0.14
CA LEU A 48 -7.42 16.12 -0.59
C LEU A 48 -7.96 15.97 -2.01
N LYS A 49 -9.28 15.91 -2.17
CA LYS A 49 -9.93 15.68 -3.47
C LYS A 49 -9.92 16.93 -4.36
N GLU A 50 -10.24 18.09 -3.82
CA GLU A 50 -10.52 19.30 -4.59
C GLU A 50 -9.31 20.21 -4.74
N GLU A 51 -8.46 20.32 -3.71
CA GLU A 51 -7.34 21.27 -3.69
C GLU A 51 -6.01 20.60 -4.02
N ILE A 52 -5.69 19.49 -3.34
CA ILE A 52 -4.46 18.73 -3.62
C ILE A 52 -4.63 17.93 -4.92
N ASN A 53 -5.83 17.39 -5.13
CA ASN A 53 -6.25 16.73 -6.35
C ASN A 53 -5.24 15.67 -6.86
N PRO A 54 -4.72 14.74 -6.02
CA PRO A 54 -3.77 13.73 -6.49
C PRO A 54 -4.48 12.71 -7.38
N ASP A 55 -3.74 12.20 -8.38
CA ASP A 55 -4.21 11.12 -9.24
C ASP A 55 -4.36 9.80 -8.48
N ILE A 56 -3.52 9.58 -7.47
CA ILE A 56 -3.44 8.35 -6.69
C ILE A 56 -2.98 8.63 -5.25
N ILE A 57 -3.47 7.83 -4.31
CA ILE A 57 -3.01 7.80 -2.92
C ILE A 57 -2.50 6.41 -2.53
N LEU A 58 -1.69 6.33 -1.48
CA LEU A 58 -1.23 5.06 -0.91
C LEU A 58 -2.07 4.69 0.32
N GLY A 59 -2.71 3.53 0.31
CA GLY A 59 -3.37 2.92 1.46
C GLY A 59 -2.43 1.94 2.19
N ASN A 60 -2.40 2.01 3.52
CA ASN A 60 -1.57 1.11 4.31
C ASN A 60 -2.31 -0.19 4.69
N THR A 61 -1.91 -1.31 4.12
CA THR A 61 -2.54 -2.62 4.33
C THR A 61 -2.45 -3.08 5.78
N TYR A 62 -1.27 -2.91 6.42
CA TYR A 62 -1.06 -3.34 7.80
C TYR A 62 -2.05 -2.67 8.77
N HIS A 63 -2.22 -1.36 8.64
CA HIS A 63 -3.12 -0.61 9.50
C HIS A 63 -4.58 -0.91 9.20
N LEU A 64 -4.99 -0.95 7.93
CA LEU A 64 -6.35 -1.27 7.51
C LEU A 64 -6.78 -2.67 7.98
N TYR A 65 -5.88 -3.65 7.89
CA TYR A 65 -6.07 -5.01 8.36
C TYR A 65 -6.36 -5.08 9.87
N LEU A 66 -5.64 -4.31 10.68
CA LEU A 66 -5.85 -4.28 12.12
C LEU A 66 -7.06 -3.41 12.53
N ARG A 67 -7.27 -2.29 11.83
CA ARG A 67 -8.35 -1.34 12.07
C ARG A 67 -8.64 -0.52 10.79
N PRO A 68 -9.84 -0.61 10.20
CA PRO A 68 -11.08 -1.10 10.81
C PRO A 68 -11.30 -2.61 10.77
N LYS A 69 -10.37 -3.40 10.23
CA LYS A 69 -10.50 -4.84 9.92
C LYS A 69 -11.22 -5.10 8.60
N MET A 70 -10.89 -6.23 7.99
CA MET A 70 -11.33 -6.62 6.65
C MET A 70 -12.84 -6.79 6.54
N GLU A 71 -13.49 -7.36 7.55
CA GLU A 71 -14.95 -7.54 7.57
C GLU A 71 -15.71 -6.20 7.44
N ILE A 72 -15.18 -5.13 8.05
CA ILE A 72 -15.79 -3.80 7.96
C ILE A 72 -15.60 -3.21 6.57
N LEU A 73 -14.40 -3.33 5.99
CA LEU A 73 -14.12 -2.87 4.63
C LEU A 73 -14.96 -3.63 3.59
N GLU A 74 -15.12 -4.93 3.76
CA GLU A 74 -15.94 -5.77 2.89
C GLU A 74 -17.42 -5.33 2.94
N LYS A 75 -17.97 -5.14 4.15
CA LYS A 75 -19.34 -4.62 4.33
C LYS A 75 -19.54 -3.21 3.76
N ALA A 76 -18.51 -2.38 3.79
CA ALA A 76 -18.53 -1.06 3.16
C ALA A 76 -18.40 -1.12 1.62
N GLY A 77 -18.04 -2.27 1.06
CA GLY A 77 -17.80 -2.47 -0.37
C GLY A 77 -16.44 -1.99 -0.85
N GLY A 78 -15.41 -2.14 -0.02
CA GLY A 78 -14.02 -1.78 -0.29
C GLY A 78 -13.60 -0.42 0.29
N LEU A 79 -12.29 -0.14 0.20
CA LEU A 79 -11.68 1.06 0.77
C LEU A 79 -12.17 2.33 0.11
N HIS A 80 -12.31 2.35 -1.21
CA HIS A 80 -12.84 3.49 -1.98
C HIS A 80 -14.16 4.00 -1.40
N LYS A 81 -15.14 3.10 -1.20
CA LYS A 81 -16.43 3.43 -0.60
C LYS A 81 -16.31 3.82 0.87
N PHE A 82 -15.50 3.09 1.63
CA PHE A 82 -15.31 3.35 3.06
C PHE A 82 -14.76 4.76 3.33
N MET A 83 -13.83 5.26 2.51
CA MET A 83 -13.22 6.58 2.67
C MET A 83 -13.80 7.66 1.76
N ASN A 84 -14.83 7.35 0.98
CA ASN A 84 -15.40 8.24 -0.04
C ASN A 84 -14.31 8.80 -1.00
N TRP A 85 -13.53 7.89 -1.57
CA TRP A 85 -12.48 8.18 -2.55
C TRP A 85 -12.74 7.43 -3.85
N ASP A 86 -12.96 8.19 -4.91
CA ASP A 86 -13.37 7.72 -6.24
C ASP A 86 -12.22 7.71 -7.25
N ARG A 87 -10.97 7.80 -6.79
CA ARG A 87 -9.76 7.78 -7.63
C ARG A 87 -8.84 6.66 -7.23
N ASN A 88 -7.71 6.56 -7.92
CA ASN A 88 -6.76 5.48 -7.76
C ASN A 88 -6.25 5.32 -6.33
N ILE A 89 -6.09 4.06 -5.92
CA ILE A 89 -5.41 3.66 -4.68
C ILE A 89 -4.33 2.63 -4.99
N LEU A 90 -3.13 2.85 -4.46
CA LEU A 90 -2.10 1.83 -4.32
C LEU A 90 -2.12 1.31 -2.89
N THR A 91 -2.07 0.00 -2.67
CA THR A 91 -1.84 -0.56 -1.34
C THR A 91 -0.44 -1.14 -1.22
N ASP A 92 0.24 -0.83 -0.12
CA ASP A 92 1.46 -1.54 0.24
C ASP A 92 1.16 -2.98 0.69
N SER A 93 2.18 -3.82 0.81
CA SER A 93 2.00 -5.21 1.23
C SER A 93 1.84 -5.38 2.74
N GLY A 94 2.16 -4.34 3.53
CA GLY A 94 2.27 -4.42 4.98
C GLY A 94 3.56 -5.07 5.49
N GLY A 95 4.39 -5.64 4.62
CA GLY A 95 5.63 -6.33 4.98
C GLY A 95 6.63 -5.41 5.69
N TYR A 96 6.76 -4.17 5.21
CA TYR A 96 7.65 -3.19 5.83
C TYR A 96 7.22 -2.77 7.26
N GLN A 97 5.93 -2.66 7.55
CA GLN A 97 5.44 -2.29 8.88
C GLN A 97 5.61 -3.43 9.87
N VAL A 98 5.41 -4.67 9.41
CA VAL A 98 5.78 -5.85 10.18
C VAL A 98 7.31 -5.88 10.41
N TYR A 99 8.09 -5.45 9.41
CA TYR A 99 9.55 -5.30 9.52
C TYR A 99 9.97 -4.17 10.51
N SER A 100 9.26 -3.05 10.60
CA SER A 100 9.65 -1.96 11.49
C SER A 100 9.34 -2.25 12.97
N LEU A 101 8.40 -3.16 13.25
CA LEU A 101 8.01 -3.58 14.61
C LEU A 101 8.91 -4.70 15.19
N SER A 102 10.21 -4.65 14.89
CA SER A 102 11.21 -5.72 15.00
C SER A 102 11.28 -6.52 16.30
N ALA A 103 10.85 -5.96 17.44
CA ALA A 103 10.86 -6.68 18.72
C ALA A 103 9.90 -7.88 18.76
N ASN A 104 8.85 -7.92 17.92
CA ASN A 104 7.70 -8.82 18.12
C ASN A 104 7.35 -9.70 16.90
N ARG A 105 8.29 -9.96 15.98
CA ARG A 105 8.04 -10.81 14.81
C ARG A 105 8.87 -12.09 14.76
N LYS A 106 8.33 -13.10 14.08
CA LYS A 106 9.06 -14.31 13.66
C LYS A 106 8.87 -14.49 12.15
N ILE A 107 9.95 -14.36 11.40
CA ILE A 107 9.98 -14.59 9.95
C ILE A 107 10.26 -16.08 9.70
N LYS A 108 9.50 -16.67 8.79
CA LYS A 108 9.72 -17.99 8.23
C LYS A 108 9.48 -17.93 6.71
N GLU A 109 9.88 -18.96 5.99
CA GLU A 109 9.62 -19.09 4.55
C GLU A 109 8.12 -19.00 4.20
N GLU A 110 7.27 -19.59 5.05
CA GLU A 110 5.80 -19.55 4.96
C GLU A 110 5.19 -18.15 5.17
N GLY A 111 5.94 -17.20 5.73
CA GLY A 111 5.44 -15.85 6.03
C GLY A 111 5.91 -15.31 7.38
N VAL A 112 5.25 -14.24 7.84
CA VAL A 112 5.66 -13.50 9.03
C VAL A 112 4.57 -13.51 10.10
N LYS A 113 4.91 -14.04 11.27
CA LYS A 113 4.10 -13.94 12.48
C LYS A 113 4.44 -12.66 13.22
N PHE A 114 3.44 -11.88 13.61
CA PHE A 114 3.63 -10.65 14.37
C PHE A 114 2.55 -10.48 15.45
N LYS A 115 2.86 -9.62 16.42
CA LYS A 115 1.92 -9.20 17.47
C LYS A 115 1.34 -7.83 17.10
N SER A 116 0.02 -7.69 17.16
CA SER A 116 -0.69 -6.42 16.96
C SER A 116 -0.24 -5.40 18.00
N HIS A 117 0.04 -4.18 17.56
CA HIS A 117 0.37 -3.05 18.45
C HIS A 117 -0.86 -2.41 19.09
N ILE A 118 -2.07 -2.81 18.66
CA ILE A 118 -3.34 -2.24 19.14
C ILE A 118 -3.83 -3.00 20.38
N ASP A 119 -3.86 -4.32 20.31
CA ASP A 119 -4.50 -5.20 21.32
C ASP A 119 -3.61 -6.39 21.72
N GLY A 120 -2.44 -6.55 21.10
CA GLY A 120 -1.51 -7.63 21.43
C GLY A 120 -1.89 -9.00 20.89
N SER A 121 -2.90 -9.12 20.04
CA SER A 121 -3.23 -10.38 19.35
C SER A 121 -2.09 -10.83 18.42
N TYR A 122 -2.02 -12.13 18.14
CA TYR A 122 -1.07 -12.66 17.16
C TYR A 122 -1.73 -12.81 15.79
N HIS A 123 -1.01 -12.39 14.76
CA HIS A 123 -1.41 -12.47 13.36
C HIS A 123 -0.30 -13.10 12.52
N PHE A 124 -0.66 -13.58 11.34
CA PHE A 124 0.25 -14.25 10.42
C PHE A 124 -0.01 -13.77 9.00
N PHE A 125 0.99 -13.16 8.36
CA PHE A 125 0.94 -12.73 6.97
C PHE A 125 1.72 -13.71 6.10
N THR A 126 1.06 -14.22 5.07
CA THR A 126 1.64 -15.02 4.00
C THR A 126 1.47 -14.26 2.67
N PRO A 127 2.27 -14.57 1.64
CA PRO A 127 2.06 -13.98 0.32
C PRO A 127 0.61 -14.12 -0.16
N GLU A 128 -0.03 -15.27 0.04
CA GLU A 128 -1.39 -15.57 -0.41
C GLU A 128 -2.43 -14.73 0.34
N ASN A 129 -2.36 -14.69 1.67
CA ASN A 129 -3.37 -13.97 2.45
C ASN A 129 -3.22 -12.45 2.32
N VAL A 130 -2.02 -11.93 2.10
CA VAL A 130 -1.80 -10.50 1.84
C VAL A 130 -2.40 -10.10 0.49
N MET A 131 -2.33 -10.98 -0.51
CA MET A 131 -3.03 -10.74 -1.78
C MET A 131 -4.55 -10.73 -1.60
N GLU A 132 -5.10 -11.66 -0.82
CA GLU A 132 -6.54 -11.70 -0.51
C GLU A 132 -6.99 -10.45 0.26
N ILE A 133 -6.23 -10.04 1.27
CA ILE A 133 -6.46 -8.80 2.02
C ILE A 133 -6.49 -7.60 1.07
N GLN A 134 -5.48 -7.42 0.22
CA GLN A 134 -5.44 -6.28 -0.70
C GLN A 134 -6.57 -6.32 -1.75
N ARG A 135 -7.04 -7.51 -2.16
CA ARG A 135 -8.24 -7.66 -3.00
C ARG A 135 -9.51 -7.22 -2.28
N THR A 136 -9.67 -7.56 -1.00
CA THR A 136 -10.81 -7.12 -0.19
C THR A 136 -10.75 -5.62 0.10
N ILE A 137 -9.55 -5.05 0.26
CA ILE A 137 -9.36 -3.58 0.30
C ILE A 137 -9.85 -2.97 -1.03
N GLY A 138 -9.59 -3.64 -2.16
CA GLY A 138 -10.08 -3.25 -3.47
C GLY A 138 -9.26 -2.13 -4.11
N ALA A 139 -7.94 -2.16 -3.96
CA ALA A 139 -7.04 -1.17 -4.55
C ALA A 139 -6.72 -1.45 -6.02
N ASP A 140 -6.41 -0.39 -6.78
CA ASP A 140 -6.07 -0.46 -8.21
C ASP A 140 -4.68 -1.07 -8.47
N ILE A 141 -3.75 -0.79 -7.57
CA ILE A 141 -2.37 -1.29 -7.63
C ILE A 141 -2.06 -1.94 -6.29
N ILE A 142 -1.70 -3.23 -6.32
CA ILE A 142 -1.37 -4.01 -5.13
C ILE A 142 0.11 -4.36 -5.15
N MET A 143 0.78 -4.21 -4.02
CA MET A 143 2.19 -4.53 -3.89
C MET A 143 2.38 -5.99 -3.49
N ALA A 144 3.34 -6.66 -4.12
CA ALA A 144 3.76 -8.00 -3.74
C ALA A 144 4.22 -8.03 -2.28
N PHE A 145 3.93 -9.10 -1.56
CA PHE A 145 4.44 -9.29 -0.20
C PHE A 145 5.93 -9.62 -0.25
N ASP A 146 6.71 -8.84 0.48
CA ASP A 146 8.16 -8.85 0.46
C ASP A 146 8.75 -8.75 1.86
N GLU A 147 10.00 -9.21 1.99
CA GLU A 147 10.81 -9.00 3.18
C GLU A 147 11.81 -7.87 2.92
N CYS A 148 11.71 -6.79 3.69
CA CYS A 148 12.70 -5.73 3.63
C CYS A 148 13.96 -6.16 4.37
N THR A 149 15.08 -6.34 3.65
CA THR A 149 16.38 -6.60 4.27
C THR A 149 16.84 -5.41 5.12
N PRO A 150 17.45 -5.63 6.29
CA PRO A 150 17.99 -4.54 7.11
C PRO A 150 19.05 -3.71 6.36
N TYR A 151 19.35 -2.52 6.87
CA TYR A 151 20.53 -1.77 6.45
C TYR A 151 21.25 -1.21 7.69
N PRO A 152 22.56 -1.49 7.88
CA PRO A 152 23.42 -2.37 7.06
C PRO A 152 23.02 -3.86 7.16
N CYS A 153 23.39 -4.67 6.16
CA CYS A 153 23.08 -6.09 6.10
C CYS A 153 24.26 -6.89 5.52
N ASP A 154 24.43 -8.11 6.00
CA ASP A 154 25.43 -9.05 5.47
C ASP A 154 25.04 -9.50 4.06
N TYR A 155 26.02 -9.58 3.16
CA TYR A 155 25.78 -9.99 1.77
C TYR A 155 25.11 -11.36 1.65
N LYS A 156 25.46 -12.34 2.50
CA LYS A 156 24.86 -13.68 2.46
C LYS A 156 23.38 -13.66 2.83
N TYR A 157 22.96 -12.70 3.64
CA TYR A 157 21.54 -12.49 3.95
C TYR A 157 20.84 -11.80 2.77
N ALA A 158 21.43 -10.75 2.22
CA ALA A 158 20.83 -9.98 1.13
C ALA A 158 20.74 -10.73 -0.22
N GLN A 159 21.58 -11.75 -0.45
CA GLN A 159 21.55 -12.57 -1.67
C GLN A 159 20.41 -13.61 -1.68
N ARG A 160 19.86 -13.97 -0.51
CA ARG A 160 18.78 -14.94 -0.38
C ARG A 160 17.46 -14.35 -0.84
#